data_AF-A0A9P6AS50-F1
#
_entry.id   AF-A0A9P6AS50-F1
#
_cell.length_a   1.000
_cell.length_b   1.000
_cell.length_c   1.000
_cell.angle_alpha   90.00
_cell.angle_beta   90.00
_cell.angle_gamma   90.00
#
_symmetry.space_group_name_H-M   'P 1'
#
loop_
_entity.id
_entity.type
_entity.pdbx_description
1 polymer ?
#
loop_
_entity_poly.entity_id
_entity_poly.type
_entity_poly.pdbx_seq_one_letter_code
_entity_poly.pdbx_strand_id
1 'polypeptide(L)'
;MLVPASLKSTISQVVDAADIRACILLTSTSRLIAYASAPPNAEDLVKVLLGLSAEAWREVQSEFSTADDNGDEHGRATCHGRVGRVMVLPIHPPTESSPSLSSSFSNMDVSTPKARVPSGPLVIPLFVQRENDLERDEEGSNVPTDKPPKPATTFLLALNAPEEIPWGFMRAKGRPLVSFLSPSLAEIGQRLEFSSSASPGGR
;
A
#
# COMPACT_ATOMS: atom_id res chain seq x y z
N MET A 1 -2.48 -12.59 -16.70
CA MET A 1 -3.92 -12.78 -16.40
C MET A 1 -4.13 -13.26 -14.97
N LEU A 2 -4.52 -12.35 -14.08
CA LEU A 2 -4.81 -12.68 -12.69
C LEU A 2 -6.17 -13.42 -12.57
N VAL A 3 -6.16 -14.66 -12.09
CA VAL A 3 -7.39 -15.37 -11.75
C VAL A 3 -7.77 -15.00 -10.31
N PRO A 4 -8.99 -14.49 -10.03
CA PRO A 4 -9.39 -14.08 -8.68
C PRO A 4 -9.20 -15.16 -7.61
N ALA A 5 -9.41 -16.43 -7.97
CA ALA A 5 -9.16 -17.57 -7.09
C ALA A 5 -7.67 -17.68 -6.67
N SER A 6 -6.75 -17.46 -7.61
CA SER A 6 -5.31 -17.45 -7.34
C SER A 6 -4.92 -16.28 -6.45
N LEU A 7 -5.48 -15.09 -6.66
CA LEU A 7 -5.21 -13.93 -5.80
C LEU A 7 -5.60 -14.20 -4.35
N LYS A 8 -6.81 -14.70 -4.11
CA LYS A 8 -7.28 -15.06 -2.77
C LYS A 8 -6.38 -16.13 -2.15
N SER A 9 -6.02 -17.16 -2.92
CA SER A 9 -5.12 -18.22 -2.46
C SER A 9 -3.75 -17.68 -2.03
N THR A 10 -3.16 -16.78 -2.81
CA THR A 10 -1.86 -16.16 -2.49
C THR A 10 -1.95 -15.31 -1.23
N ILE A 11 -2.98 -14.47 -1.11
CA ILE A 11 -3.17 -13.61 0.07
C ILE A 11 -3.45 -14.47 1.32
N SER A 12 -4.26 -15.52 1.21
CA SER A 12 -4.51 -16.48 2.29
C SER A 12 -3.24 -17.19 2.74
N GLN A 13 -2.39 -17.64 1.80
CA GLN A 13 -1.13 -18.31 2.15
C GLN A 13 -0.20 -17.42 2.99
N VAL A 14 -0.22 -16.09 2.76
CA VAL A 14 0.57 -15.14 3.56
C VAL A 14 0.01 -14.98 4.97
N VAL A 15 -1.31 -15.04 5.13
CA VAL A 15 -1.98 -15.00 6.43
C VAL A 15 -1.74 -16.30 7.21
N ASP A 16 -1.78 -17.45 6.55
CA ASP A 16 -1.59 -18.76 7.21
C ASP A 16 -0.12 -19.04 7.60
N ALA A 17 0.83 -18.52 6.82
CA ALA A 17 2.26 -18.80 6.99
C ALA A 17 3.00 -17.78 7.89
N ALA A 18 2.29 -16.82 8.47
CA ALA A 18 2.90 -15.76 9.25
C ALA A 18 2.03 -15.37 10.44
N ASP A 19 2.63 -14.76 11.45
CA ASP A 19 1.92 -14.09 12.55
C ASP A 19 1.16 -12.82 12.06
N ILE A 20 0.67 -12.83 10.82
CA ILE A 20 -0.13 -11.79 10.19
C ILE A 20 -1.59 -12.18 10.37
N ARG A 21 -2.36 -11.35 11.08
CA ARG A 21 -3.78 -11.58 11.35
C ARG A 21 -4.66 -11.31 10.14
N ALA A 22 -4.31 -10.31 9.34
CA ALA A 22 -5.06 -9.96 8.15
C ALA A 22 -4.17 -9.35 7.08
N CYS A 23 -4.54 -9.57 5.83
CA CYS A 23 -3.93 -9.00 4.65
C CYS A 23 -5.04 -8.46 3.75
N ILE A 24 -4.96 -7.19 3.39
CA ILE A 24 -5.99 -6.46 2.66
C ILE A 24 -5.35 -5.82 1.43
N LEU A 25 -5.96 -6.05 0.27
CA LEU A 25 -5.63 -5.38 -0.97
C LEU A 25 -6.73 -4.36 -1.28
N LEU A 26 -6.35 -3.09 -1.41
CA LEU A 26 -7.26 -1.98 -1.69
C LEU A 26 -6.68 -1.04 -2.76
N THR A 27 -7.52 -0.16 -3.31
CA THR A 27 -7.09 0.94 -4.17
C THR A 27 -6.64 2.15 -3.34
N SER A 28 -5.93 3.11 -3.95
CA SER A 28 -5.66 4.42 -3.34
C SER A 28 -6.93 5.22 -2.98
N THR A 29 -8.07 4.87 -3.58
CA THR A 29 -9.40 5.42 -3.28
C THR A 29 -10.13 4.65 -2.18
N SER A 30 -9.42 3.82 -1.41
CA SER A 30 -9.95 3.07 -0.27
C SER A 30 -11.00 2.02 -0.65
N ARG A 31 -11.04 1.56 -1.91
CA ARG A 31 -11.93 0.47 -2.33
C ARG A 31 -11.26 -0.87 -2.08
N LEU A 32 -11.95 -1.73 -1.36
CA LEU A 32 -11.52 -3.10 -1.10
C LEU A 32 -11.55 -3.93 -2.39
N ILE A 33 -10.46 -4.64 -2.68
CA ILE A 33 -10.34 -5.55 -3.82
C ILE A 33 -10.40 -7.00 -3.34
N ALA A 34 -9.54 -7.34 -2.39
CA ALA A 34 -9.45 -8.68 -1.82
C ALA A 34 -8.93 -8.61 -0.39
N TYR A 35 -9.26 -9.61 0.42
CA TYR A 35 -8.70 -9.76 1.76
C TYR A 35 -8.60 -11.23 2.16
N ALA A 36 -7.73 -11.50 3.12
CA ALA A 36 -7.74 -12.71 3.92
C ALA A 36 -7.51 -12.33 5.40
N SER A 37 -8.10 -13.08 6.31
CA SER A 37 -7.97 -12.87 7.74
C SER A 37 -8.03 -14.19 8.52
N ALA A 38 -7.35 -14.20 9.66
CA ALA A 38 -7.36 -15.26 10.65
C ALA A 38 -7.77 -14.66 12.01
N PRO A 39 -8.96 -15.02 12.56
CA PRO A 39 -9.92 -16.02 12.07
C PRO A 39 -10.73 -15.55 10.84
N PRO A 40 -11.32 -16.49 10.07
CA PRO A 40 -11.95 -16.20 8.76
C PRO A 40 -13.23 -15.34 8.82
N ASN A 41 -13.81 -15.11 10.00
CA ASN A 41 -15.03 -14.30 10.19
C ASN A 41 -14.75 -12.91 10.78
N ALA A 42 -13.53 -12.40 10.58
CA ALA A 42 -13.13 -11.09 11.10
C ALA A 42 -13.60 -9.93 10.20
N GLU A 43 -14.85 -9.93 9.73
CA GLU A 43 -15.36 -8.92 8.80
C GLU A 43 -15.29 -7.50 9.39
N ASP A 44 -15.71 -7.35 10.65
CA ASP A 44 -15.66 -6.05 11.34
C ASP A 44 -14.22 -5.55 11.50
N LEU A 45 -13.27 -6.46 11.79
CA LEU A 45 -11.85 -6.13 11.83
C LEU A 45 -11.36 -5.65 10.46
N VAL A 46 -11.73 -6.33 9.38
CA VAL A 46 -11.34 -5.95 8.00
C VAL A 46 -11.86 -4.56 7.65
N LYS A 47 -13.10 -4.21 8.03
CA LYS A 47 -13.65 -2.86 7.83
C LYS A 47 -12.86 -1.80 8.59
N VAL A 48 -12.53 -2.08 9.86
CA VAL A 48 -11.71 -1.17 10.68
C VAL A 48 -10.32 -1.00 10.06
N LEU A 49 -9.66 -2.10 9.68
CA LEU A 49 -8.34 -2.07 9.05
C LEU A 49 -8.36 -1.35 7.70
N LEU A 50 -9.41 -1.48 6.91
CA LEU A 50 -9.58 -0.76 5.64
C LEU A 50 -9.61 0.76 5.88
N GLY A 51 -10.40 1.21 6.86
CA GLY A 51 -10.47 2.62 7.25
C GLY A 51 -9.13 3.17 7.74
N LEU A 52 -8.49 2.46 8.68
CA LEU A 52 -7.19 2.85 9.22
C LEU A 52 -6.08 2.88 8.17
N SER A 53 -6.06 1.89 7.26
CA SER A 53 -5.06 1.82 6.19
C SER A 53 -5.22 2.97 5.20
N ALA A 54 -6.46 3.31 4.85
CA ALA A 54 -6.78 4.43 3.99
C ALA A 54 -6.39 5.79 4.59
N GLU A 55 -6.62 5.96 5.89
CA GLU A 55 -6.24 7.17 6.63
C GLU A 55 -4.73 7.31 6.71
N ALA A 56 -4.03 6.27 7.20
CA ALA A 56 -2.58 6.25 7.30
C ALA A 56 -1.90 6.49 5.95
N TRP A 57 -2.47 5.94 4.87
CA TRP A 57 -1.95 6.19 3.52
C TRP A 57 -2.07 7.64 3.08
N ARG A 58 -3.22 8.28 3.34
CA ARG A 58 -3.49 9.66 2.96
C ARG A 58 -2.56 10.64 3.67
N GLU A 59 -2.24 10.36 4.93
CA GLU A 59 -1.27 11.12 5.72
C GLU A 59 0.11 11.10 5.05
N VAL A 60 0.62 9.91 4.74
CA VAL A 60 1.92 9.75 4.05
C VAL A 60 1.94 10.42 2.67
N GLN A 61 0.83 10.35 1.92
CA GLN A 61 0.75 11.03 0.62
C GLN A 61 0.85 12.55 0.73
N SER A 62 0.35 13.14 1.83
CA SER A 62 0.41 14.58 2.03
C SER A 62 1.82 15.08 2.34
N GLU A 63 2.62 14.26 3.02
CA GLU A 63 4.02 14.58 3.36
C GLU A 63 4.98 14.35 2.18
N PHE A 64 4.63 13.43 1.28
CA PHE A 64 5.47 13.02 0.16
C PHE A 64 5.62 14.02 -0.98
N SER A 65 4.93 15.16 -0.90
CA SER A 65 4.99 16.19 -1.95
C SER A 65 6.33 16.95 -1.99
N THR A 66 7.24 16.71 -1.04
CA THR A 66 8.60 17.28 -1.01
C THR A 66 9.62 16.19 -1.33
N ALA A 67 9.88 15.96 -2.62
CA ALA A 67 10.74 14.91 -3.12
C ALA A 67 12.22 15.17 -2.80
N ASP A 68 12.77 14.43 -1.83
CA ASP A 68 14.20 14.18 -1.76
C ASP A 68 14.49 12.81 -2.40
N ASP A 69 15.41 12.77 -3.37
CA ASP A 69 15.71 11.66 -4.29
C ASP A 69 16.47 10.47 -3.64
N ASN A 70 16.20 10.19 -2.35
CA ASN A 70 16.87 9.10 -1.61
C ASN A 70 16.02 7.82 -1.67
N GLY A 71 16.02 7.18 -2.83
CA GLY A 71 15.09 6.12 -3.29
C GLY A 71 14.91 4.82 -2.49
N ASP A 72 15.12 4.73 -1.17
CA ASP A 72 15.10 3.43 -0.48
C ASP A 72 13.92 3.15 0.47
N GLU A 73 13.19 4.16 0.96
CA GLU A 73 12.10 3.92 1.93
C GLU A 73 10.79 4.66 1.64
N HIS A 74 10.66 5.17 0.42
CA HIS A 74 9.68 6.18 0.11
C HIS A 74 8.27 5.59 -0.05
N GLY A 75 7.30 6.19 0.67
CA GLY A 75 5.88 5.91 0.51
C GLY A 75 5.35 4.66 1.21
N ARG A 76 5.80 4.30 2.42
CA ARG A 76 5.07 3.31 3.26
C ARG A 76 4.36 4.01 4.41
N ALA A 77 3.18 3.51 4.81
CA ALA A 77 2.51 3.97 6.02
C ALA A 77 2.56 2.89 7.10
N THR A 78 2.72 3.30 8.35
CA THR A 78 2.68 2.41 9.51
C THR A 78 1.84 3.04 10.61
N CYS A 79 0.89 2.31 11.17
CA CYS A 79 0.13 2.76 12.32
C CYS A 79 -0.03 1.63 13.35
N HIS A 80 -0.12 1.99 14.63
CA HIS A 80 -0.27 1.04 15.72
C HIS A 80 -1.48 1.40 16.59
N GLY A 81 -2.13 0.41 17.17
CA GLY A 81 -3.27 0.64 18.06
C GLY A 81 -3.86 -0.65 18.62
N ARG A 82 -5.12 -0.59 19.06
CA ARG A 82 -5.82 -1.74 19.68
C ARG A 82 -5.97 -2.95 18.75
N VAL A 83 -5.96 -2.71 17.44
CA VAL A 83 -6.01 -3.76 16.41
C VAL A 83 -4.63 -4.38 16.13
N GLY A 84 -3.58 -3.93 16.84
CA GLY A 84 -2.20 -4.33 16.63
C GLY A 84 -1.44 -3.35 15.73
N ARG A 85 -0.49 -3.87 14.97
CA ARG A 85 0.33 -3.12 14.01
C ARG A 85 -0.27 -3.24 12.62
N VAL A 86 -0.30 -2.14 11.88
CA VAL A 86 -0.75 -2.08 10.50
C VAL A 86 0.35 -1.46 9.65
N MET A 87 0.74 -2.14 8.58
CA MET A 87 1.69 -1.65 7.60
C MET A 87 1.00 -1.57 6.25
N VAL A 88 1.05 -0.40 5.61
CA VAL A 88 0.53 -0.18 4.26
C VAL A 88 1.70 -0.01 3.31
N LEU A 89 1.72 -0.84 2.27
CA LEU A 89 2.74 -0.87 1.24
C LEU A 89 2.11 -0.51 -0.12
N PRO A 90 2.65 0.47 -0.84
CA PRO A 90 2.20 0.75 -2.19
C PRO A 90 2.64 -0.36 -3.12
N ILE A 91 1.75 -0.69 -4.06
CA ILE A 91 2.07 -1.56 -5.18
C ILE A 91 2.10 -0.68 -6.43
N HIS A 92 3.32 -0.37 -6.86
CA HIS A 92 3.53 0.34 -8.10
C HIS A 92 3.47 -0.64 -9.28
N PRO A 93 2.86 -0.24 -10.41
CA PRO A 93 3.04 -0.98 -11.64
C PRO A 93 4.55 -0.98 -12.00
N PRO A 94 5.05 -2.05 -12.65
CA PRO A 94 6.44 -2.06 -13.09
C PRO A 94 6.64 -0.91 -14.08
N THR A 95 7.55 0.01 -13.77
CA THR A 95 7.99 1.02 -14.73
C THR A 95 8.82 0.31 -15.78
N GLU A 96 8.46 0.43 -17.06
CA GLU A 96 9.12 -0.26 -18.18
C GLU A 96 10.63 0.03 -18.28
N SER A 97 11.12 1.05 -17.57
CA SER A 97 12.54 1.40 -17.48
C SER A 97 13.37 0.51 -16.54
N SER A 98 12.75 -0.37 -15.75
CA SER A 98 13.48 -1.24 -14.82
C SER A 98 13.69 -2.63 -15.44
N PRO A 99 14.93 -3.09 -15.66
CA PRO A 99 15.19 -4.41 -16.26
C PRO A 99 14.58 -5.51 -15.39
N SER A 100 13.65 -6.28 -15.97
CA SER A 100 12.93 -7.34 -15.29
C SER A 100 13.91 -8.40 -14.78
N LEU A 101 14.21 -8.39 -13.47
CA LEU A 101 14.88 -9.49 -12.79
C LEU A 101 13.90 -10.66 -12.70
N SER A 102 13.98 -11.56 -13.69
CA SER A 102 13.28 -12.84 -13.73
C SER A 102 13.70 -13.70 -12.55
N SER A 103 13.03 -13.47 -11.41
CA SER A 103 13.34 -14.12 -10.15
C SER A 103 12.62 -15.48 -10.11
N SER A 104 13.41 -16.55 -10.26
CA SER A 104 12.99 -17.92 -9.95
C SER A 104 12.54 -18.01 -8.49
N PHE A 105 11.26 -18.30 -8.27
CA PHE A 105 10.64 -18.51 -6.94
C PHE A 105 10.92 -19.93 -6.39
N SER A 106 12.15 -20.42 -6.49
CA SER A 106 12.52 -21.74 -5.95
C SER A 106 13.25 -21.59 -4.61
N ASN A 107 12.58 -22.03 -3.55
CA ASN A 107 13.07 -22.33 -2.19
C ASN A 107 13.39 -21.13 -1.27
N MET A 108 12.38 -20.64 -0.57
CA MET A 108 12.54 -19.80 0.62
C MET A 108 12.69 -20.69 1.85
N ASP A 109 13.92 -21.11 2.17
CA ASP A 109 14.26 -21.81 3.42
C ASP A 109 14.30 -20.78 4.57
N VAL A 110 13.32 -20.85 5.47
CA VAL A 110 13.14 -19.89 6.57
C VAL A 110 13.97 -20.31 7.79
N SER A 111 15.28 -20.06 7.76
CA SER A 111 16.10 -20.08 8.98
C SER A 111 15.85 -18.80 9.78
N THR A 112 15.31 -18.95 10.98
CA THR A 112 14.94 -17.90 11.94
C THR A 112 16.18 -17.23 12.55
N PRO A 113 16.38 -15.90 12.38
CA PRO A 113 17.38 -15.19 13.16
C PRO A 113 16.81 -14.75 14.53
N LYS A 114 17.52 -15.14 15.60
CA LYS A 114 17.25 -14.72 16.98
C LYS A 114 17.77 -13.28 17.18
N ALA A 115 16.87 -12.29 17.09
CA ALA A 115 17.22 -10.88 17.27
C ALA A 115 17.10 -10.43 18.74
N ARG A 116 18.13 -9.71 19.20
CA ARG A 116 18.26 -9.08 20.53
C ARG A 116 17.56 -7.72 20.51
N VAL A 117 16.71 -7.45 21.49
CA VAL A 117 15.91 -6.22 21.62
C VAL A 117 16.72 -5.12 22.32
N PRO A 118 16.88 -3.92 21.74
CA PRO A 118 17.22 -2.73 22.50
C PRO A 118 15.95 -2.08 23.06
N SER A 119 15.87 -2.01 24.40
CA SER A 119 14.82 -1.30 25.13
C SER A 119 15.18 0.19 25.25
N GLY A 120 14.44 1.04 24.54
CA GLY A 120 14.48 2.49 24.72
C GLY A 120 13.07 3.08 24.56
N PRO A 121 12.69 4.09 25.36
CA PRO A 121 11.35 4.70 25.28
C PRO A 121 11.25 5.62 24.06
N LEU A 122 10.25 5.38 23.20
CA LEU A 122 9.87 6.28 22.12
C LEU A 122 8.77 7.23 22.62
N VAL A 123 9.08 8.52 22.64
CA VAL A 123 8.13 9.61 22.87
C VAL A 123 7.70 10.15 21.50
N ILE A 124 6.40 10.08 21.19
CA ILE A 124 5.83 10.61 19.96
C ILE A 124 5.04 11.88 20.31
N PRO A 125 5.36 13.06 19.74
CA PRO A 125 4.55 14.25 19.91
C PRO A 125 3.32 14.20 18.99
N LEU A 126 2.16 14.44 19.59
CA LEU A 126 0.87 14.62 18.95
C LEU A 126 0.60 16.13 18.96
N PHE A 127 0.64 16.83 17.83
CA PHE A 127 -0.10 18.08 17.66
C PHE A 127 -0.21 18.52 16.19
N VAL A 128 -1.46 18.83 15.81
CA VAL A 128 -1.92 19.39 14.54
C VAL A 128 -2.22 20.87 14.75
N GLN A 129 -1.79 21.74 13.83
CA GLN A 129 -2.59 22.87 13.32
C GLN A 129 -1.84 23.58 12.19
N ARG A 130 -2.44 23.62 11.00
CA ARG A 130 -1.97 24.43 9.88
C ARG A 130 -3.15 25.22 9.33
N GLU A 131 -3.22 26.50 9.73
CA GLU A 131 -3.98 27.53 9.04
C GLU A 131 -3.10 28.07 7.91
N ASN A 132 -3.64 28.21 6.70
CA ASN A 132 -3.04 28.99 5.63
C ASN A 132 -4.17 29.46 4.69
N ASP A 133 -4.62 30.67 4.91
CA ASP A 133 -5.32 31.51 3.94
C ASP A 133 -4.31 32.52 3.39
N LEU A 134 -4.02 32.48 2.09
CA LEU A 134 -3.63 33.68 1.34
C LEU A 134 -3.79 33.39 -0.17
N GLU A 135 -4.93 33.83 -0.70
CA GLU A 135 -5.23 33.83 -2.13
C GLU A 135 -4.34 34.87 -2.83
N ARG A 136 -3.69 34.47 -3.92
CA ARG A 136 -2.94 35.37 -4.81
C ARG A 136 -3.45 35.15 -6.23
N ASP A 137 -4.04 36.18 -6.80
CA ASP A 137 -4.53 36.23 -8.18
C ASP A 137 -3.34 36.16 -9.16
N GLU A 138 -3.27 35.11 -9.96
CA GLU A 138 -2.30 34.98 -11.06
C GLU A 138 -3.04 35.03 -12.41
N GLU A 139 -2.74 36.10 -13.14
CA GLU A 139 -3.24 36.47 -14.46
C GLU A 139 -2.61 35.60 -15.57
N GLY A 140 -3.36 35.39 -16.66
CA GLY A 140 -3.22 34.24 -17.54
C GLY A 140 -1.97 34.21 -18.44
N SER A 141 -1.23 33.10 -18.34
CA SER A 141 -0.19 32.70 -19.29
C SER A 141 -0.62 31.46 -20.06
N ASN A 142 -0.91 31.62 -21.35
CA ASN A 142 -1.21 30.53 -22.29
C ASN A 142 0.07 29.77 -22.69
N VAL A 143 0.73 29.14 -21.73
CA VAL A 143 1.74 28.12 -22.00
C VAL A 143 0.99 26.83 -22.37
N PRO A 144 1.38 26.10 -23.44
CA PRO A 144 0.88 24.76 -23.70
C PRO A 144 1.20 23.90 -22.48
N THR A 145 0.20 23.76 -21.61
CA THR A 145 0.30 22.99 -20.39
C THR A 145 0.33 21.53 -20.81
N ASP A 146 1.54 20.99 -20.93
CA ASP A 146 1.79 19.56 -20.92
C ASP A 146 1.11 19.03 -19.66
N LYS A 147 -0.11 18.51 -19.81
CA LYS A 147 -0.91 18.07 -18.67
C LYS A 147 -0.08 17.00 -17.99
N PRO A 148 0.25 17.17 -16.70
CA PRO A 148 1.04 16.18 -15.99
C PRO A 148 0.35 14.82 -16.17
N PRO A 149 1.12 13.76 -16.49
CA PRO A 149 0.57 12.44 -16.76
C PRO A 149 -0.33 12.06 -15.59
N LYS A 150 -1.56 11.64 -15.93
CA LYS A 150 -2.55 11.23 -14.93
C LYS A 150 -1.89 10.21 -14.00
N PRO A 151 -1.91 10.41 -12.67
CA PRO A 151 -1.23 9.51 -11.76
C PRO A 151 -1.83 8.10 -11.92
N ALA A 152 -0.96 7.14 -12.24
CA ALA A 152 -1.37 5.75 -12.44
C ALA A 152 -2.10 5.24 -11.19
N THR A 153 -3.17 4.47 -11.41
CA THR A 153 -3.93 3.86 -10.31
C THR A 153 -2.99 3.06 -9.42
N THR A 154 -2.78 3.55 -8.20
CA THR A 154 -1.91 2.91 -7.21
C THR A 154 -2.74 1.95 -6.35
N PHE A 155 -2.29 0.71 -6.25
CA PHE A 155 -2.87 -0.27 -5.34
C PHE A 155 -2.10 -0.27 -4.03
N LEU A 156 -2.75 -0.64 -2.93
CA LEU A 156 -2.16 -0.68 -1.60
C LEU A 156 -2.37 -2.05 -0.98
N LEU A 157 -1.32 -2.57 -0.37
CA LEU A 157 -1.31 -3.78 0.42
C LEU A 157 -1.21 -3.41 1.89
N ALA A 158 -2.25 -3.69 2.67
CA ALA A 158 -2.24 -3.51 4.11
C ALA A 158 -2.06 -4.86 4.83
N LEU A 159 -1.08 -4.93 5.71
CA LEU A 159 -0.77 -6.07 6.56
C LEU A 159 -1.08 -5.71 8.01
N ASN A 160 -1.83 -6.57 8.70
CA ASN A 160 -2.09 -6.44 10.14
C ASN A 160 -1.41 -7.57 10.92
N ALA A 161 -0.72 -7.22 11.98
CA ALA A 161 -0.06 -8.17 12.88
C ALA A 161 -0.34 -7.84 14.35
N PRO A 162 -0.20 -8.81 15.27
CA PRO A 162 -0.10 -8.53 16.70
C PRO A 162 1.00 -7.50 17.03
N GLU A 163 0.89 -6.84 18.18
CA GLU A 163 1.84 -5.79 18.58
C GLU A 163 3.26 -6.34 18.82
N GLU A 164 3.37 -7.63 19.14
CA GLU A 164 4.63 -8.30 19.40
C GLU A 164 5.47 -8.46 18.12
N ILE A 165 4.84 -8.41 16.94
CA ILE A 165 5.50 -8.68 15.66
C ILE A 165 6.27 -7.45 15.18
N PRO A 166 7.61 -7.51 15.03
CA PRO A 166 8.42 -6.38 14.61
C PRO A 166 8.07 -5.88 13.20
N TRP A 167 8.14 -4.57 12.98
CA TRP A 167 7.96 -3.96 11.66
C TRP A 167 8.88 -4.55 10.58
N GLY A 168 10.11 -4.90 10.95
CA GLY A 168 11.06 -5.55 10.05
C GLY A 168 10.56 -6.89 9.50
N PHE A 169 9.87 -7.68 10.33
CA PHE A 169 9.27 -8.95 9.92
C PHE A 169 8.09 -8.71 8.97
N MET A 170 7.18 -7.79 9.30
CA MET A 170 6.06 -7.42 8.43
C MET A 170 6.56 -6.95 7.07
N ARG A 171 7.62 -6.13 7.04
CA ARG A 171 8.26 -5.66 5.80
C ARG A 171 8.85 -6.80 4.99
N ALA A 172 9.61 -7.69 5.64
CA ALA A 172 10.23 -8.84 4.98
C ALA A 172 9.20 -9.77 4.33
N LYS A 173 8.01 -9.89 4.92
CA LYS A 173 6.88 -10.65 4.35
C LYS A 173 6.11 -9.87 3.28
N GLY A 174 5.89 -8.58 3.47
CA GLY A 174 5.14 -7.74 2.55
C GLY A 174 5.85 -7.46 1.23
N ARG A 175 7.18 -7.22 1.25
CA ARG A 175 7.94 -6.87 0.03
C ARG A 175 7.84 -7.92 -1.09
N PRO A 176 8.08 -9.22 -0.83
CA PRO A 176 7.91 -10.25 -1.85
C PRO A 176 6.48 -10.30 -2.40
N LEU A 177 5.48 -10.08 -1.55
CA LEU A 177 4.07 -10.08 -1.96
C LEU A 177 3.75 -8.90 -2.88
N VAL A 178 4.22 -7.69 -2.55
CA VAL A 178 4.09 -6.50 -3.42
C VAL A 178 4.74 -6.76 -4.78
N SER A 179 5.96 -7.29 -4.79
CA SER A 179 6.68 -7.62 -6.04
C SER A 179 5.95 -8.66 -6.88
N PHE A 180 5.38 -9.68 -6.24
CA PHE A 180 4.60 -10.72 -6.92
C PHE A 180 3.29 -10.19 -7.50
N LEU A 181 2.59 -9.31 -6.78
CA LEU A 181 1.28 -8.78 -7.20
C LEU A 181 1.39 -7.67 -8.24
N SER A 182 2.49 -6.91 -8.26
CA SER A 182 2.69 -5.73 -9.11
C SER A 182 2.40 -5.99 -10.61
N PRO A 183 2.97 -7.02 -11.27
CA PRO A 183 2.71 -7.26 -12.70
C PRO A 183 1.23 -7.54 -12.99
N SER A 184 0.59 -8.32 -12.13
CA SER A 184 -0.82 -8.71 -12.32
C SER A 184 -1.79 -7.55 -12.08
N LEU A 185 -1.45 -6.67 -11.13
CA LEU A 185 -2.26 -5.50 -10.83
C LEU A 185 -2.07 -4.38 -11.87
N ALA A 186 -0.91 -4.30 -12.52
CA ALA A 186 -0.70 -3.39 -13.64
C ALA A 186 -1.67 -3.70 -14.81
N GLU A 187 -1.84 -4.98 -15.16
CA GLU A 187 -2.83 -5.41 -16.17
C GLU A 187 -4.26 -4.98 -15.79
N ILE A 188 -4.62 -5.09 -14.51
CA ILE A 188 -5.96 -4.74 -14.02
C ILE A 188 -6.14 -3.22 -13.98
N GLY A 189 -5.14 -2.48 -13.51
CA GLY A 189 -5.15 -1.02 -13.44
C GLY A 189 -5.44 -0.38 -14.79
N GLN A 190 -4.75 -0.85 -15.85
CA GLN A 190 -5.00 -0.40 -17.22
C GLN A 190 -6.47 -0.60 -17.62
N ARG A 191 -7.05 -1.78 -17.34
CA ARG A 191 -8.45 -2.08 -17.68
C ARG A 191 -9.45 -1.21 -16.91
N LEU A 192 -9.17 -0.91 -15.65
CA LEU A 192 -10.02 -0.03 -14.83
C LEU A 192 -10.00 1.41 -15.36
N GLU A 193 -8.85 1.88 -15.84
CA GLU A 193 -8.72 3.22 -16.42
C GLU A 193 -9.49 3.36 -17.74
N PHE A 194 -9.43 2.34 -18.62
CA PHE A 194 -10.19 2.33 -19.87
C PHE A 194 -11.71 2.32 -19.66
N SER A 195 -12.20 1.68 -18.59
CA SER A 195 -13.63 1.69 -18.29
C SER A 195 -14.13 3.04 -17.79
N SER A 196 -13.26 3.88 -17.22
CA SER A 196 -13.65 5.18 -16.66
C SER A 196 -13.77 6.28 -17.71
N SER A 197 -13.11 6.18 -18.86
CA SER A 197 -13.15 7.21 -19.91
C SER A 197 -14.37 7.11 -20.82
N ALA A 198 -15.13 6.02 -20.72
CA ALA A 198 -16.23 5.73 -21.63
C ALA A 198 -17.59 6.32 -21.21
N SER A 199 -17.65 7.32 -20.31
CA SER A 199 -18.90 8.02 -20.00
C SER A 199 -19.27 8.94 -21.18
N PRO A 200 -20.17 8.52 -22.08
CA PRO A 200 -20.56 9.36 -23.21
C PRO A 200 -21.47 10.43 -22.62
N GLY A 201 -21.14 11.70 -22.84
CA GLY A 201 -22.00 12.81 -22.44
C GLY A 201 -23.43 12.56 -22.93
N GLY A 202 -24.30 12.19 -21.98
CA GLY A 202 -25.74 12.17 -22.17
C GLY A 202 -26.17 13.61 -22.40
N ARG A 203 -26.76 13.82 -23.57
CA ARG A 203 -27.27 15.07 -24.12
C ARG A 203 -28.29 15.75 -23.23
#